data_AF-A0A937D152-F1
#
_entry.id   AF-A0A937D152-F1
#
_cell.length_a   1.000
_cell.length_b   1.000
_cell.length_c   1.000
_cell.angle_alpha   90.00
_cell.angle_beta   90.00
_cell.angle_gamma   90.00
#
_symmetry.space_group_name_H-M   'P 1'
#
loop_
_entity.id
_entity.type
_entity.pdbx_description
1 polymer ?
#
loop_
_entity_poly.entity_id
_entity_poly.type
_entity_poly.pdbx_seq_one_letter_code
_entity_poly.pdbx_strand_id
1 'polypeptide(L)'
;MNLRTTSRVITFQRPFSLDGLDETQPAGTYTVQTDEEPIEGLSFLAYHRVATVIFLPLRREGSGSFQAIPVTPEALDAALAQDASGSRDP
;
A
#
# COMPACT_ATOMS: atom_id res chain seq x y z
N MET A 1 20.31 10.59 -8.72
CA MET A 1 19.23 9.88 -7.98
C MET A 1 17.96 9.97 -8.80
N ASN A 2 17.56 8.87 -9.43
CA ASN A 2 16.36 8.80 -10.27
C ASN A 2 15.29 7.97 -9.58
N LEU A 3 14.85 8.39 -8.39
CA LEU A 3 13.77 7.70 -7.69
C LEU A 3 12.44 7.99 -8.41
N ARG A 4 11.74 6.94 -8.82
CA ARG A 4 10.40 7.04 -9.40
C ARG A 4 9.39 6.59 -8.36
N THR A 5 8.63 7.54 -7.84
CA THR A 5 7.54 7.23 -6.91
C THR A 5 6.23 7.07 -7.69
N THR A 6 5.62 5.89 -7.59
CA THR A 6 4.31 5.57 -8.17
C THR A 6 3.25 5.60 -7.08
N SER A 7 2.20 6.40 -7.24
CA SER A 7 1.04 6.42 -6.34
C SER A 7 -0.12 5.62 -6.94
N ARG A 8 -0.78 4.82 -6.09
CA ARG A 8 -1.93 3.99 -6.47
C ARG A 8 -3.01 4.12 -5.40
N VAL A 9 -4.26 4.19 -5.83
CA VAL A 9 -5.40 4.21 -4.92
C VAL A 9 -6.00 2.82 -4.88
N ILE A 10 -6.11 2.25 -3.68
CA ILE A 10 -6.65 0.92 -3.42
C ILE A 10 -7.89 1.09 -2.53
N THR A 11 -8.99 0.45 -2.92
CA THR A 11 -10.19 0.40 -2.10
C THR A 11 -10.33 -1.00 -1.52
N PHE A 12 -10.26 -1.09 -0.19
CA PHE A 12 -10.58 -2.31 0.54
C PHE A 12 -12.08 -2.29 0.86
N GLN A 13 -12.80 -3.32 0.44
CA GLN A 13 -14.21 -3.51 0.75
C GLN A 13 -14.41 -4.00 2.18
N ARG A 14 -13.37 -4.55 2.80
CA ARG A 14 -13.41 -5.16 4.12
C ARG A 14 -12.29 -4.61 5.02
N PRO A 15 -12.45 -4.72 6.35
CA PRO A 15 -11.36 -4.44 7.26
C PRO A 15 -10.16 -5.34 6.95
N PHE A 16 -8.96 -4.78 6.94
CA PHE A 16 -7.74 -5.50 6.58
C PHE A 16 -6.63 -5.22 7.60
N SER A 17 -5.70 -6.15 7.71
CA SER A 17 -4.51 -6.03 8.55
C SER A 17 -3.28 -6.24 7.67
N LEU A 18 -2.23 -5.47 7.92
CA LEU A 18 -0.94 -5.61 7.24
C LEU A 18 0.15 -5.84 8.28
N ASP A 19 1.16 -6.62 7.92
CA ASP A 19 2.38 -6.70 8.71
C ASP A 19 3.06 -5.32 8.68
N GLY A 20 3.21 -4.70 9.86
CA GLY A 20 3.58 -3.28 10.02
C GLY A 20 2.45 -2.37 10.50
N LEU A 21 1.22 -2.88 10.61
CA LEU A 21 0.12 -2.21 11.30
C LEU A 21 -0.18 -2.91 12.63
N ASP A 22 -0.08 -2.17 13.72
CA ASP A 22 -0.49 -2.65 15.05
C ASP A 22 -1.99 -2.98 15.12
N GLU A 23 -2.80 -2.37 14.24
CA GLU A 23 -4.25 -2.46 14.29
C GLU A 23 -4.88 -2.69 12.91
N THR A 24 -5.97 -3.46 12.90
CA THR A 24 -6.82 -3.67 11.72
C THR A 24 -7.43 -2.34 11.25
N GLN A 25 -7.21 -2.02 9.98
CA GLN A 25 -7.74 -0.82 9.35
C GLN A 25 -9.15 -1.09 8.82
N PRO A 26 -10.06 -0.10 8.86
CA PRO A 26 -11.40 -0.26 8.33
C PRO A 26 -11.40 -0.48 6.81
N ALA A 27 -12.50 -1.02 6.29
CA ALA A 27 -12.78 -0.92 4.85
C ALA A 27 -12.79 0.56 4.43
N GLY A 28 -12.21 0.87 3.27
CA GLY A 28 -12.07 2.23 2.80
C GLY A 28 -11.11 2.37 1.63
N THR A 29 -10.94 3.61 1.20
CA THR A 29 -10.02 3.97 0.12
C THR A 29 -8.73 4.51 0.70
N TYR A 30 -7.62 3.91 0.29
CA TYR A 30 -6.28 4.19 0.79
C TYR A 30 -5.33 4.48 -0.37
N THR A 31 -4.41 5.39 -0.15
CA THR A 31 -3.35 5.67 -1.11
C THR A 31 -2.11 4.86 -0.73
N VAL A 32 -1.55 4.15 -1.70
CA VAL A 32 -0.28 3.45 -1.57
C VAL A 32 0.72 4.10 -2.50
N GLN A 33 1.85 4.54 -1.96
CA GLN A 33 3.01 4.95 -2.74
C GLN A 33 4.03 3.82 -2.78
N THR A 34 4.69 3.72 -3.92
CA THR A 34 5.76 2.77 -4.15
C THR A 34 6.92 3.52 -4.77
N ASP A 35 8.06 3.42 -4.12
CA ASP A 35 9.29 4.00 -4.59
C ASP A 35 10.07 2.94 -5.37
N GLU A 36 10.43 3.28 -6.60
CA GLU A 36 11.10 2.41 -7.55
C GLU A 36 12.38 3.09 -8.03
N GLU A 37 13.51 2.42 -7.91
CA GLU A 37 14.78 2.91 -8.44
C GLU A 37 15.13 2.18 -9.74
N PRO A 38 15.38 2.91 -10.85
CA PRO A 38 15.82 2.32 -12.09
C PRO A 38 17.17 1.66 -11.87
N ILE A 39 17.30 0.42 -12.34
CA ILE A 39 18.56 -0.29 -12.31
C ILE A 39 19.37 0.21 -13.50
N GLU A 40 20.35 1.07 -13.23
CA GLU A 40 21.27 1.56 -14.24
C GLU A 40 22.23 0.45 -14.69
N GLY A 41 22.57 0.41 -15.98
CA GLY A 41 23.53 -0.57 -16.52
C GLY A 41 22.93 -1.84 -17.13
N LEU A 42 21.60 -1.98 -17.16
CA LEU A 42 20.92 -3.02 -17.94
C LEU A 42 20.63 -2.51 -19.36
N SER A 43 20.68 -3.40 -20.35
CA SER A 43 20.30 -3.10 -21.76
C SER A 43 18.80 -2.83 -21.93
N PHE A 44 18.03 -2.95 -20.85
CA PHE A 44 16.59 -2.75 -20.79
C PHE A 44 16.24 -1.95 -19.53
N LEU A 45 15.12 -1.23 -19.61
CA LEU A 45 14.61 -0.47 -18.48
C LEU A 45 14.03 -1.42 -17.42
N ALA A 46 14.73 -1.57 -16.30
CA ALA A 46 14.28 -2.34 -15.15
C ALA A 46 14.20 -1.44 -13.92
N TYR A 47 13.25 -1.72 -13.04
CA TYR A 47 13.03 -0.99 -11.80
C TYR A 47 13.08 -1.97 -10.63
N HIS A 48 13.82 -1.63 -9.57
CA HIS A 48 13.75 -2.34 -8.30
C HIS A 48 12.90 -1.55 -7.32
N ARG A 49 11.98 -2.24 -6.65
CA ARG A 49 11.09 -1.65 -5.66
C ARG A 49 11.88 -1.44 -4.37
N VAL A 50 12.02 -0.20 -3.92
CA VAL A 50 12.84 0.15 -2.74
C VAL A 50 12.01 0.39 -1.51
N ALA A 51 10.80 0.92 -1.66
CA ALA A 51 9.88 1.11 -0.54
C ALA A 51 8.42 1.02 -1.02
N THR A 52 7.53 0.61 -0.12
CA THR A 52 6.08 0.73 -0.30
C THR A 52 5.48 1.29 0.97
N VAL A 53 4.64 2.31 0.83
CA VAL A 53 4.09 3.08 1.95
C VAL A 53 2.59 3.23 1.74
N ILE A 54 1.79 2.89 2.75
CA ILE A 54 0.35 3.11 2.76
C ILE A 54 0.02 4.35 3.59
N PHE A 55 -0.90 5.19 3.07
CA PHE A 55 -1.41 6.38 3.73
C PHE A 55 -2.75 6.07 4.37
N LEU A 56 -2.76 5.97 5.70
CA LEU A 56 -3.95 5.70 6.50
C LEU A 56 -4.50 7.01 7.09
N PRO A 57 -5.82 7.27 7.06
CA PRO A 57 -6.38 8.42 7.73
C PRO A 57 -6.22 8.26 9.25
N LEU A 58 -5.60 9.23 9.93
CA LEU A 58 -5.54 9.20 11.40
C LEU A 58 -6.96 9.43 11.94
N ARG A 59 -7.44 8.50 12.76
CA ARG A 59 -8.73 8.62 13.47
C ARG A 59 -8.72 9.67 14.59
N ARG A 60 -7.59 10.32 14.84
CA ARG A 60 -7.47 11.34 15.90
C ARG A 60 -8.02 12.67 15.40
N GLU A 61 -9.32 12.87 15.64
CA GLU A 61 -10.01 14.13 15.96
C GLU A 61 -9.29 15.42 15.48
N GLY A 62 -9.02 15.51 14.17
CA GLY A 62 -8.17 16.56 13.62
C GLY A 62 -8.09 16.45 12.10
N SER A 63 -8.83 17.33 11.44
CA SER A 63 -9.04 17.42 9.99
C SER A 63 -7.85 17.02 9.11
N GLY A 64 -7.99 15.91 8.38
CA GLY A 64 -7.21 15.62 7.16
C GLY A 64 -5.79 15.09 7.32
N SER A 65 -5.40 14.60 8.51
CA SER A 65 -4.06 14.03 8.70
C SER A 65 -3.99 12.55 8.28
N PHE A 66 -2.96 12.19 7.52
CA PHE A 66 -2.67 10.83 7.06
C PHE A 66 -1.36 10.33 7.65
N GLN A 67 -1.33 9.06 8.06
CA GLN A 67 -0.15 8.38 8.56
C GLN A 67 0.45 7.55 7.43
N ALA A 68 1.69 7.86 7.08
CA ALA A 68 2.49 7.08 6.16
C ALA A 68 3.10 5.89 6.91
N ILE A 69 2.61 4.68 6.64
CA ILE A 69 3.14 3.44 7.22
C ILE A 69 3.93 2.68 6.15
N PRO A 70 5.22 2.36 6.37
CA PRO A 70 5.94 1.46 5.49
C PRO A 70 5.33 0.05 5.59
N VAL A 71 5.02 -0.54 4.44
CA VAL A 71 4.45 -1.88 4.34
C VAL A 71 5.23 -2.69 3.32
N THR A 72 5.30 -3.99 3.55
CA THR A 72 5.92 -4.90 2.57
C THR A 72 4.96 -5.15 1.41
N PRO A 73 5.48 -5.32 0.17
CA PRO A 73 4.64 -5.60 -0.98
C PRO A 73 3.87 -6.93 -0.84
N GLU A 74 4.46 -7.91 -0.16
CA GLU A 74 3.83 -9.20 0.18
C GLU A 74 2.64 -9.03 1.14
N ALA A 75 2.75 -8.20 2.18
CA ALA A 75 1.65 -7.94 3.10
C ALA A 75 0.49 -7.26 2.36
N LEU A 76 0.80 -6.28 1.49
CA LEU A 76 -0.21 -5.59 0.69
C LEU A 76 -0.95 -6.54 -0.26
N ASP A 77 -0.22 -7.42 -0.94
CA ASP A 77 -0.81 -8.43 -1.84
C ASP A 77 -1.69 -9.42 -1.07
N ALA A 78 -1.23 -9.90 0.10
CA ALA A 78 -2.01 -10.77 0.95
C ALA A 78 -3.32 -10.11 1.41
N ALA A 79 -3.29 -8.85 1.84
CA ALA A 79 -4.49 -8.11 2.23
C ALA A 79 -5.47 -7.93 1.05
N LEU A 80 -4.97 -7.62 -0.15
CA LEU A 80 -5.79 -7.54 -1.36
C LEU A 80 -6.42 -8.88 -1.73
N ALA A 81 -5.67 -9.98 -1.60
CA ALA A 81 -6.17 -11.33 -1.84
C ALA A 81 -7.28 -11.72 -0.84
N GLN A 82 -7.13 -11.36 0.45
CA GLN A 82 -8.15 -11.57 1.49
C GLN A 82 -9.42 -10.74 1.24
N ASP A 83 -9.26 -9.49 0.78
CA ASP A 83 -10.39 -8.63 0.38
C ASP A 83 -11.16 -9.25 -0.78
N ALA A 84 -10.46 -9.65 -1.85
CA ALA A 84 -11.05 -10.25 -3.04
C ALA A 84 -11.68 -11.64 -2.80
N SER A 85 -11.13 -12.43 -1.88
CA SER A 85 -11.65 -13.76 -1.54
C SER A 85 -12.93 -13.69 -0.69
N GLY A 86 -13.17 -12.56 -0.03
CA GLY A 86 -14.39 -12.30 0.74
C GLY A 86 -15.65 -12.08 -0.08
N SER A 87 -15.51 -11.80 -1.38
CA SER A 87 -16.59 -11.47 -2.31
C SER A 87 -17.38 -12.69 -2.80
N ARG A 88 -17.17 -13.87 -2.21
CA ARG A 88 -17.82 -15.12 -2.59
C ARG A 88 -18.89 -15.49 -1.57
N ASP A 89 -19.98 -14.72 -1.56
CA ASP A 89 -21.24 -15.14 -0.96
C ASP A 89 -22.28 -15.30 -2.10
N PRO A 90 -22.68 -16.53 -2.47
CA PRO A 90 -23.77 -16.79 -3.41
C PRO A 90 -25.16 -16.65 -2.80
#